data_AF-A0A1W5YKS4-F1
#
_entry.id   AF-A0A1W5YKS4-F1
#
_cell.length_a   1.000
_cell.length_b   1.000
_cell.length_c   1.000
_cell.angle_alpha   90.00
_cell.angle_beta   90.00
_cell.angle_gamma   90.00
#
_symmetry.space_group_name_H-M   'P 1'
#
loop_
_entity.id
_entity.type
_entity.pdbx_description
1 polymer ?
#
loop_
_entity_poly.entity_id
_entity_poly.type
_entity_poly.pdbx_seq_one_letter_code
_entity_poly.pdbx_strand_id
1 'polypeptide(L)'
;GLLEMYRVGELVVTGPDYVSPQSSHADLTAIVEAPPVPEAPPVSTVALANPREKGPCRLVGKKNVSDNVRLFRLALPSPDQKLGLPVGKHVYVCASIGGKLCMRAYTPTSSVEEVGHVELLIK
;
A
#
# COMPACT_ATOMS: atom_id res chain seq x y z
N GLY A 1 -33.17 -5.82 -7.28
CA GLY A 1 -32.24 -6.44 -6.32
C GLY A 1 -30.88 -5.81 -6.49
N LEU A 2 -30.11 -5.62 -5.41
CA LEU A 2 -28.93 -4.74 -5.32
C LEU A 2 -27.66 -5.17 -6.10
N LEU A 3 -27.76 -6.09 -7.06
CA LEU A 3 -26.62 -6.67 -7.78
C LEU A 3 -26.60 -6.34 -9.29
N GLU A 4 -27.53 -5.53 -9.81
CA GLU A 4 -27.59 -5.16 -11.23
C GLU A 4 -26.61 -4.04 -11.65
N MET A 5 -25.88 -3.42 -10.70
CA MET A 5 -25.10 -2.19 -10.98
C MET A 5 -23.58 -2.37 -11.06
N TYR A 6 -23.08 -3.62 -11.09
CA TYR A 6 -21.66 -3.89 -11.32
C TYR A 6 -21.47 -4.63 -12.65
N ARG A 7 -21.39 -3.87 -13.76
CA ARG A 7 -20.78 -4.38 -14.99
C ARG A 7 -19.32 -3.96 -15.01
N VAL A 8 -18.41 -4.91 -14.89
CA VAL A 8 -16.99 -4.70 -15.19
C VAL A 8 -16.88 -4.46 -16.70
N GLY A 9 -16.25 -3.34 -17.08
CA GLY A 9 -16.14 -2.88 -18.46
C GLY A 9 -15.52 -3.93 -19.38
N GLU A 10 -16.01 -3.93 -20.62
CA GLU A 10 -15.55 -4.78 -21.71
C GLU A 10 -14.16 -4.33 -22.18
N LEU A 11 -13.24 -5.28 -22.31
CA LEU A 11 -11.87 -5.04 -22.78
C LEU A 11 -11.91 -4.70 -24.28
N VAL A 12 -11.82 -3.42 -24.61
CA VAL A 12 -11.71 -2.99 -26.01
C VAL A 12 -10.27 -3.21 -26.49
N VAL A 13 -10.04 -4.31 -27.19
CA VAL A 13 -8.84 -4.50 -28.02
C VAL A 13 -9.09 -3.76 -29.34
N THR A 14 -8.53 -2.57 -29.50
CA THR A 14 -8.53 -1.85 -30.80
C THR A 14 -7.17 -1.96 -31.45
N GLY A 15 -7.19 -2.31 -32.74
CA GLY A 15 -6.08 -2.81 -33.55
C GLY A 15 -5.03 -1.79 -34.03
N PRO A 16 -4.20 -2.15 -35.03
CA PRO A 16 -2.84 -1.64 -35.22
C PRO A 16 -2.67 -0.26 -35.89
N ASP A 17 -3.71 0.56 -36.05
CA ASP A 17 -3.65 1.75 -36.92
C ASP A 17 -3.53 3.09 -36.17
N TYR A 18 -2.72 3.14 -35.10
CA TYR A 18 -2.44 4.41 -34.41
C TYR A 18 -1.32 5.18 -35.12
N VAL A 19 -1.69 6.16 -35.94
CA VAL A 19 -0.76 7.16 -36.52
C VAL A 19 -0.86 8.43 -35.70
N SER A 20 0.18 8.75 -34.92
CA SER A 20 0.33 10.05 -34.26
C SER A 20 1.05 11.02 -35.21
N PRO A 21 0.43 12.16 -35.60
CA PRO A 21 1.11 13.17 -36.42
C PRO A 21 2.13 13.97 -35.59
N GLN A 22 3.34 14.09 -36.13
CA GLN A 22 4.44 14.93 -35.63
C GLN A 22 4.19 16.43 -35.86
N SER A 23 4.83 17.22 -35.00
CA SER A 23 5.26 18.63 -35.15
C SER A 23 4.26 19.74 -34.84
N SER A 24 4.54 20.48 -33.76
CA SER A 24 4.88 21.91 -33.91
C SER A 24 5.68 22.44 -32.72
N HIS A 25 6.61 23.32 -33.07
CA HIS A 25 7.72 23.89 -32.34
C HIS A 25 7.22 24.87 -31.26
N ALA A 26 7.57 24.65 -29.98
CA ALA A 26 7.46 25.65 -28.94
C ALA A 26 8.83 25.86 -28.29
N ASP A 27 9.32 27.07 -28.50
CA ASP A 27 10.55 27.72 -28.07
C ASP A 27 11.22 27.20 -26.79
N LEU A 28 12.50 26.81 -26.91
CA LEU A 28 13.39 26.41 -25.81
C LEU A 28 14.29 27.60 -25.45
N THR A 29 13.81 28.56 -24.68
CA THR A 29 14.71 29.47 -23.93
C THR A 29 13.96 30.11 -22.75
N ALA A 30 14.10 29.50 -21.57
CA ALA A 30 14.12 30.11 -20.23
C ALA A 30 13.62 29.11 -19.18
N ILE A 31 14.45 28.12 -18.83
CA ILE A 31 14.33 27.46 -17.53
C ILE A 31 15.47 28.02 -16.69
N VAL A 32 15.14 28.98 -15.84
CA VAL A 32 16.02 29.44 -14.77
C VAL A 32 16.16 28.26 -13.80
N GLU A 33 17.40 27.80 -13.66
CA GLU A 33 17.80 26.73 -12.76
C GLU A 33 17.46 27.10 -11.31
N ALA A 34 16.53 26.36 -10.71
CA ALA A 34 16.22 26.46 -9.29
C ALA A 34 17.35 25.79 -8.47
N PRO A 35 17.70 26.33 -7.29
CA PRO A 35 18.80 25.82 -6.48
C PRO A 35 18.57 24.35 -6.09
N PRO A 36 19.65 23.55 -5.93
CA PRO A 36 19.52 22.14 -5.59
C PRO A 36 18.86 22.01 -4.21
N VAL A 37 17.65 21.47 -4.21
CA VAL A 37 16.99 21.01 -2.99
C VAL A 37 17.90 19.93 -2.39
N PRO A 38 18.32 20.03 -1.12
CA PRO A 38 19.11 18.99 -0.49
C PRO A 38 18.33 17.67 -0.58
N GLU A 39 18.92 16.73 -1.30
CA GLU A 39 18.34 15.42 -1.63
C GLU A 39 18.02 14.69 -0.32
N ALA A 40 16.72 14.60 0.00
CA ALA A 40 16.24 13.82 1.12
C ALA A 40 16.68 12.36 0.92
N PRO A 41 17.08 11.64 1.99
CA PRO A 41 17.54 10.26 1.88
C PRO A 41 16.48 9.40 1.15
N PRO A 42 16.90 8.34 0.41
CA PRO A 42 15.98 7.54 -0.38
C PRO A 42 14.92 6.95 0.56
N VAL A 43 13.71 7.52 0.48
CA VAL A 43 12.57 7.11 1.28
C VAL A 43 12.25 5.70 0.83
N SER A 44 12.64 4.69 1.61
CA SER A 44 12.28 3.31 1.27
C SER A 44 10.77 3.27 1.21
N THR A 45 10.21 2.98 0.03
CA THR A 45 8.77 3.09 -0.24
C THR A 45 7.98 1.91 0.32
N VAL A 46 8.67 0.93 0.91
CA VAL A 46 8.11 -0.35 1.35
C VAL A 46 8.56 -0.70 2.76
N ALA A 47 7.61 -1.04 3.62
CA ALA A 47 7.87 -1.41 5.02
C ALA A 47 8.44 -2.83 5.19
N LEU A 48 8.02 -3.81 4.39
CA LEU A 48 8.49 -5.20 4.47
C LEU A 48 9.54 -5.55 3.40
N ALA A 49 10.61 -4.75 3.31
CA ALA A 49 11.70 -5.02 2.37
C ALA A 49 12.43 -6.36 2.66
N ASN A 50 12.57 -6.72 3.94
CA ASN A 50 13.22 -7.95 4.39
C ASN A 50 12.20 -8.90 5.05
N PRO A 51 11.82 -10.03 4.43
CA PRO A 51 10.79 -10.93 4.96
C PRO A 51 11.13 -11.60 6.31
N ARG A 52 12.40 -11.57 6.73
CA ARG A 52 12.88 -12.15 8.00
C ARG A 52 12.96 -11.12 9.13
N GLU A 53 12.83 -9.85 8.81
CA GLU A 53 12.96 -8.77 9.78
C GLU A 53 11.63 -8.53 10.50
N LYS A 54 11.72 -8.25 11.79
CA LYS A 54 10.55 -7.91 12.62
C LYS A 54 10.61 -6.42 12.91
N GLY A 55 9.62 -5.68 12.42
CA GLY A 55 9.44 -4.26 12.72
C GLY A 55 8.40 -4.04 13.82
N PRO A 56 8.60 -3.07 14.74
CA PRO A 56 7.52 -2.63 15.62
C PRO A 56 6.41 -1.99 14.78
N CYS A 57 5.15 -2.24 15.15
CA CYS A 57 4.00 -1.59 14.55
C CYS A 57 3.13 -0.96 15.64
N ARG A 58 2.66 0.25 15.40
CA ARG A 58 1.85 0.99 16.37
C ARG A 58 0.37 0.84 16.06
N LEU A 59 -0.42 0.44 17.05
CA LEU A 59 -1.88 0.47 16.91
C LEU A 59 -2.38 1.91 16.89
N VAL A 60 -2.99 2.33 15.78
CA VAL A 60 -3.50 3.70 15.58
C VAL A 60 -5.03 3.75 15.42
N GLY A 61 -5.69 2.61 15.21
CA GLY A 61 -7.14 2.56 15.14
C GLY A 61 -7.68 1.18 15.50
N LYS A 62 -8.87 1.17 16.11
CA LYS A 62 -9.59 -0.05 16.46
C LYS A 62 -11.08 0.19 16.28
N LYS A 63 -11.71 -0.52 15.34
CA LYS A 63 -13.14 -0.45 15.07
C LYS A 63 -13.82 -1.75 15.49
N ASN A 64 -14.93 -1.67 16.22
CA ASN A 64 -15.79 -2.82 16.47
C ASN A 64 -16.60 -3.10 15.19
N VAL A 65 -16.54 -4.34 14.70
CA VAL A 65 -17.31 -4.79 13.53
C VAL A 65 -18.48 -5.66 13.98
N SER A 66 -18.26 -6.51 14.98
CA SER A 66 -19.29 -7.27 15.71
C SER A 66 -18.83 -7.59 17.13
N ASP A 67 -19.63 -8.35 17.87
CA ASP A 67 -19.36 -8.75 19.26
C ASP A 67 -17.96 -9.33 19.46
N ASN A 68 -17.54 -10.19 18.53
CA ASN A 68 -16.23 -10.83 18.54
C ASN A 68 -15.44 -10.55 17.27
N VAL A 69 -15.62 -9.43 16.59
CA VAL A 69 -14.78 -9.07 15.44
C VAL A 69 -14.39 -7.61 15.53
N ARG A 70 -13.10 -7.36 15.32
CA ARG A 70 -12.54 -6.01 15.32
C ARG A 70 -11.59 -5.81 14.15
N LEU A 71 -11.65 -4.61 13.57
CA LEU A 71 -10.69 -4.14 12.57
C LEU A 71 -9.63 -3.32 13.29
N PHE A 72 -8.37 -3.74 13.19
CA PHE A 72 -7.22 -3.06 13.76
C PHE A 72 -6.43 -2.37 12.67
N ARG A 73 -6.17 -1.07 12.85
CA ARG A 73 -5.29 -0.28 11.98
C ARG A 73 -3.94 -0.10 12.65
N LEU A 74 -2.90 -0.62 12.01
CA LEU A 74 -1.52 -0.57 12.48
C LEU A 74 -0.73 0.38 11.57
N ALA A 75 -0.07 1.38 12.15
CA ALA A 75 0.81 2.27 11.40
C ALA A 75 2.08 1.53 10.99
N LEU A 76 2.51 1.79 9.76
CA LEU A 76 3.84 1.42 9.25
C LEU A 76 4.91 2.34 9.87
N PRO A 77 6.20 1.96 9.78
CA PRO A 77 7.29 2.77 10.34
C PRO A 77 7.32 4.20 9.78
N SER A 78 6.99 4.38 8.50
CA SER A 78 6.85 5.69 7.85
C SER A 78 5.42 5.87 7.31
N PRO A 79 4.84 7.08 7.41
CA PRO A 79 3.52 7.38 6.86
C PRO A 79 3.47 7.31 5.33
N ASP A 80 4.60 7.42 4.64
CA ASP A 80 4.66 7.45 3.16
C ASP A 80 4.95 6.07 2.54
N GLN A 81 5.08 5.03 3.38
CA GLN A 81 5.39 3.67 2.95
C GLN A 81 4.14 2.87 2.60
N LYS A 82 4.26 1.96 1.64
CA LYS A 82 3.34 0.82 1.47
C LYS A 82 3.82 -0.37 2.30
N LEU A 83 2.93 -1.33 2.56
CA LEU A 83 3.34 -2.57 3.23
C LEU A 83 4.34 -3.38 2.37
N GLY A 84 4.09 -3.43 1.06
CA GLY A 84 4.85 -4.20 0.06
C GLY A 84 4.80 -5.71 0.27
N LEU A 85 3.67 -6.21 0.75
CA LEU A 85 3.38 -7.63 0.81
C LEU A 85 2.84 -8.10 -0.56
N PRO A 86 3.51 -9.04 -1.26
CA PRO A 86 2.99 -9.57 -2.51
C PRO A 86 1.64 -10.26 -2.33
N VAL A 87 0.78 -10.18 -3.36
CA VAL A 87 -0.53 -10.87 -3.35
C VAL A 87 -0.34 -12.37 -3.10
N GLY A 88 -1.21 -12.95 -2.27
CA GLY A 88 -1.13 -14.36 -1.86
C GLY A 88 -0.14 -14.65 -0.73
N LYS A 89 0.44 -13.61 -0.10
CA LYS A 89 1.28 -13.72 1.10
C LYS A 89 0.58 -13.17 2.34
N HIS A 90 1.14 -13.48 3.50
CA HIS A 90 0.64 -13.06 4.82
C HIS A 90 1.77 -12.46 5.67
N VAL A 91 1.40 -11.72 6.72
CA VAL A 91 2.32 -11.21 7.74
C VAL A 91 2.25 -12.05 9.01
N TYR A 92 3.30 -12.00 9.83
CA TYR A 92 3.27 -12.56 11.19
C TYR A 92 3.12 -11.44 12.22
N VAL A 93 2.05 -11.50 13.03
CA VAL A 93 1.93 -10.69 14.23
C VAL A 93 2.59 -11.46 15.37
N CYS A 94 3.56 -10.83 16.02
CA CYS A 94 4.33 -11.40 17.13
C CYS A 94 4.02 -10.64 18.42
N ALA A 95 3.74 -11.36 19.51
CA ALA A 95 3.53 -10.78 20.83
C ALA A 95 4.00 -11.74 21.93
N SER A 96 4.53 -11.18 23.03
CA SER A 96 4.83 -11.95 24.25
C SER A 96 3.61 -11.98 25.15
N ILE A 97 3.00 -13.15 25.33
CA ILE A 97 1.78 -13.34 26.13
C ILE A 97 2.11 -14.32 27.25
N GLY A 98 2.05 -13.85 28.51
CA GLY A 98 2.36 -14.67 29.68
C GLY A 98 3.80 -15.24 29.66
N GLY A 99 4.77 -14.46 29.21
CA GLY A 99 6.18 -14.87 29.11
C GLY A 99 6.50 -15.81 27.94
N LYS A 100 5.51 -16.15 27.09
CA LYS A 100 5.72 -16.98 25.89
C LYS A 100 5.58 -16.14 24.63
N LEU A 101 6.50 -16.36 23.68
CA LEU A 101 6.40 -15.73 22.36
C LEU A 101 5.29 -16.43 21.55
N CYS A 102 4.26 -15.68 21.20
CA CYS A 102 3.20 -16.11 20.30
C CYS A 102 3.37 -15.41 18.94
N MET A 103 3.34 -16.19 17.87
CA MET A 103 3.33 -15.67 16.50
C MET A 103 2.13 -16.23 15.75
N ARG A 104 1.38 -15.39 15.06
CA ARG A 104 0.21 -15.79 14.25
C ARG A 104 0.26 -15.14 12.88
N ALA A 105 -0.06 -15.94 11.86
CA ALA A 105 -0.19 -15.48 10.49
C ALA A 105 -1.51 -14.73 10.31
N TYR A 106 -1.47 -13.59 9.64
CA TYR A 106 -2.64 -12.82 9.24
C TYR A 106 -2.47 -12.32 7.80
N THR A 107 -3.56 -12.39 7.03
CA THR A 107 -3.62 -11.74 5.71
C THR A 107 -4.30 -10.38 5.88
N PRO A 108 -3.64 -9.27 5.53
CA PRO A 108 -4.25 -7.95 5.60
C PRO A 108 -5.51 -7.83 4.76
N THR A 109 -6.45 -6.99 5.22
CA THR A 109 -7.66 -6.63 4.46
C THR A 109 -7.52 -5.28 3.73
N SER A 110 -6.49 -4.49 4.07
CA SER A 110 -6.16 -3.26 3.35
C SER A 110 -5.61 -3.55 1.95
N SER A 111 -5.75 -2.58 1.04
CA SER A 111 -5.18 -2.66 -0.31
C SER A 111 -3.65 -2.76 -0.29
N VAL A 112 -3.06 -3.40 -1.30
CA VAL A 112 -1.59 -3.40 -1.51
C VAL A 112 -1.04 -2.01 -1.82
N GLU A 113 -1.90 -1.11 -2.31
CA GLU A 113 -1.57 0.28 -2.62
C GLU A 113 -1.72 1.22 -1.42
N GLU A 114 -2.26 0.73 -0.29
CA GLU A 114 -2.49 1.54 0.91
C GLU A 114 -1.16 2.03 1.51
N VAL A 115 -1.16 3.29 1.96
CA VAL A 115 0.03 4.00 2.44
C VAL A 115 -0.08 4.33 3.92
N GLY A 116 1.03 4.17 4.64
CA GLY A 116 1.22 4.54 6.04
C GLY A 116 0.60 3.58 7.06
N HIS A 117 -0.27 2.65 6.64
CA HIS A 117 -0.90 1.70 7.54
C HIS A 117 -1.27 0.37 6.89
N VAL A 118 -1.57 -0.61 7.73
CA VAL A 118 -2.16 -1.90 7.36
C VAL A 118 -3.36 -2.18 8.24
N GLU A 119 -4.38 -2.83 7.69
CA GLU A 119 -5.57 -3.24 8.43
C GLU A 119 -5.68 -4.76 8.56
N LEU A 120 -5.94 -5.21 9.80
CA LEU A 120 -6.16 -6.61 10.14
C LEU A 120 -7.56 -6.79 10.73
N LEU A 121 -8.38 -7.63 10.12
CA LEU A 121 -9.68 -8.05 10.66
C LEU A 121 -9.50 -9.31 11.49
N ILE A 122 -9.77 -9.22 12.79
CA ILE A 122 -9.50 -10.30 13.75
C ILE A 122 -10.78 -10.60 14.53
N LYS A 123 -11.08 -11.90 14.69
CA LYS A 123 -12.15 -12.41 15.54
C LYS A 123 -11.63 -12.64 16.97
#